data_AF-A0A3P9CZL1-F1
#
_entry.id   AF-A0A3P9CZL1-F1
#
_cell.length_a   1.000
_cell.length_b   1.000
_cell.length_c   1.000
_cell.angle_alpha   90.00
_cell.angle_beta   90.00
_cell.angle_gamma   90.00
#
_symmetry.space_group_name_H-M   'P 1'
#
loop_
_entity.id
_entity.type
_entity.pdbx_description
1 polymer ?
#
loop_
_entity_poly.entity_id
_entity_poly.type
_entity_poly.pdbx_seq_one_letter_code
_entity_poly.pdbx_strand_id
1 'polypeptide(L)'
;HKLIILVVFQVWSSKLLHSAPSSSTLSFATASKAIDGRRNSFYSNGFCSHTAEDETNPWWRVDLQRSFTITAVKVTNRGDCCAERLDGAEIRIGNSLENNGNNNPRCASISHIKVGKTYTYRCDGGSMEGRFVNVFLPGQKKTLTLCEVEVYAAPAGRALSDWI
;
A
#
# COMPACT_ATOMS: atom_id res chain seq x y z
N HIS A 1 -17.33 4.30 0.35
CA HIS A 1 -17.35 3.02 -0.39
C HIS A 1 -15.90 2.51 -0.49
N LYS A 2 -15.60 1.30 0.00
CA LYS A 2 -14.26 0.66 -0.09
C LYS A 2 -14.08 0.16 -1.53
N LEU A 3 -13.04 0.60 -2.24
CA LEU A 3 -12.86 0.21 -3.64
C LEU A 3 -12.31 -1.22 -3.77
N ILE A 4 -11.67 -1.74 -2.72
CA ILE A 4 -10.86 -2.96 -2.78
C ILE A 4 -11.64 -4.28 -2.85
N ILE A 5 -12.98 -4.29 -2.89
CA ILE A 5 -13.70 -5.58 -2.88
C ILE A 5 -13.92 -6.17 -4.29
N LEU A 6 -13.77 -5.42 -5.41
CA LEU A 6 -14.37 -5.89 -6.69
C LEU A 6 -13.58 -5.67 -8.00
N VAL A 7 -12.29 -5.32 -7.99
CA VAL A 7 -11.53 -5.18 -9.25
C VAL A 7 -10.27 -6.04 -9.21
N VAL A 8 -9.97 -6.72 -10.32
CA VAL A 8 -8.74 -7.49 -10.50
C VAL A 8 -7.56 -6.53 -10.45
N PHE A 9 -6.94 -6.39 -9.28
CA PHE A 9 -5.78 -5.52 -9.10
C PHE A 9 -4.49 -6.28 -9.42
N GLN A 10 -3.53 -5.58 -10.04
CA GLN A 10 -2.17 -6.07 -10.20
C GLN A 10 -1.28 -5.40 -9.15
N VAL A 11 -0.39 -6.17 -8.53
CA VAL A 11 0.45 -5.69 -7.42
C VAL A 11 1.93 -5.95 -7.71
N TRP A 12 2.77 -4.94 -7.45
CA TRP A 12 4.20 -4.96 -7.78
C TRP A 12 5.03 -4.36 -6.63
N SER A 13 6.30 -4.75 -6.53
CA SER A 13 7.27 -4.20 -5.56
C SER A 13 8.72 -4.30 -6.08
N SER A 14 9.63 -3.55 -5.45
CA SER A 14 11.04 -3.38 -5.88
C SER A 14 11.84 -4.68 -5.99
N LYS A 15 11.83 -5.54 -4.95
CA LYS A 15 12.31 -6.94 -5.01
C LYS A 15 11.55 -7.77 -3.95
N LEU A 16 10.94 -8.87 -4.37
CA LEU A 16 10.42 -9.87 -3.43
C LEU A 16 11.48 -10.94 -3.21
N LEU A 17 11.54 -11.51 -2.01
CA LEU A 17 12.25 -12.76 -1.79
C LEU A 17 11.57 -13.83 -2.65
N HIS A 18 12.14 -14.12 -3.82
CA HIS A 18 11.74 -15.28 -4.62
C HIS A 18 12.10 -16.53 -3.82
N SER A 19 11.12 -17.14 -3.14
CA SER A 19 11.27 -18.53 -2.70
C SER A 19 11.22 -19.43 -3.92
N ALA A 20 12.16 -20.37 -4.00
CA ALA A 20 12.25 -21.42 -5.01
C ALA A 20 10.88 -22.05 -5.35
N PRO A 21 10.65 -22.51 -6.60
CA PRO A 21 9.41 -23.17 -6.98
C PRO A 21 9.22 -24.42 -6.12
N SER A 22 8.27 -24.38 -5.21
CA SER A 22 7.78 -25.53 -4.44
C SER A 22 6.29 -25.66 -4.68
N SER A 23 5.81 -26.90 -4.70
CA SER A 23 4.46 -27.33 -5.10
C SER A 23 3.31 -26.81 -4.22
N SER A 24 3.57 -25.92 -3.26
CA SER A 24 2.58 -25.23 -2.43
C SER A 24 2.68 -23.72 -2.69
N THR A 25 1.82 -23.20 -3.56
CA THR A 25 1.84 -21.85 -4.17
C THR A 25 1.46 -20.69 -3.23
N LEU A 26 1.86 -20.73 -1.97
CA LEU A 26 1.76 -19.57 -1.06
C LEU A 26 3.16 -19.06 -0.75
N SER A 27 3.66 -18.16 -1.60
CA SER A 27 4.83 -17.36 -1.24
C SER A 27 4.48 -16.52 0.00
N PHE A 28 5.29 -16.67 1.03
CA PHE A 28 5.03 -16.22 2.40
C PHE A 28 4.87 -14.70 2.53
N ALA A 29 5.44 -13.93 1.61
CA ALA A 29 5.58 -12.47 1.73
C ALA A 29 5.26 -11.69 0.44
N THR A 30 4.45 -12.24 -0.47
CA THR A 30 4.14 -11.58 -1.74
C THR A 30 3.51 -10.21 -1.56
N ALA A 31 3.69 -9.33 -2.54
CA ALA A 31 3.06 -8.02 -2.56
C ALA A 31 1.52 -8.10 -2.47
N SER A 32 0.91 -9.14 -3.01
CA SER A 32 -0.55 -9.37 -2.97
C SER A 32 -1.13 -9.56 -1.56
N LYS A 33 -0.31 -9.94 -0.56
CA LYS A 33 -0.75 -10.08 0.84
C LYS A 33 -1.31 -8.77 1.40
N ALA A 34 -0.78 -7.63 0.97
CA ALA A 34 -1.24 -6.33 1.42
C ALA A 34 -2.62 -5.91 0.87
N ILE A 35 -3.28 -6.71 0.03
CA ILE A 35 -4.65 -6.43 -0.47
C ILE A 35 -5.52 -7.68 -0.45
N ASP A 36 -5.18 -8.68 0.36
CA ASP A 36 -5.92 -9.95 0.41
C ASP A 36 -7.21 -9.86 1.26
N GLY A 37 -7.48 -8.68 1.86
CA GLY A 37 -8.65 -8.42 2.68
C GLY A 37 -8.46 -8.77 4.15
N ARG A 38 -7.27 -9.23 4.56
CA ARG A 38 -7.00 -9.73 5.91
C ARG A 38 -6.06 -8.80 6.64
N ARG A 39 -6.55 -8.15 7.70
CA ARG A 39 -5.74 -7.28 8.57
C ARG A 39 -4.90 -8.05 9.59
N ASN A 40 -4.65 -9.35 9.40
CA ASN A 40 -3.80 -10.10 10.32
C ASN A 40 -2.37 -9.57 10.19
N SER A 41 -1.84 -9.02 11.28
CA SER A 41 -0.57 -8.30 11.26
C SER A 41 0.64 -9.18 11.58
N PHE A 42 0.48 -10.49 11.70
CA PHE A 42 1.60 -11.40 11.99
C PHE A 42 2.32 -11.80 10.70
N TYR A 43 3.44 -11.11 10.41
CA TYR A 43 4.28 -11.44 9.27
C TYR A 43 4.81 -12.87 9.35
N SER A 44 5.23 -13.31 10.54
CA SER A 44 5.65 -14.69 10.86
C SER A 44 4.64 -15.78 10.48
N ASN A 45 3.37 -15.42 10.27
CA ASN A 45 2.32 -16.34 9.83
C ASN A 45 1.94 -16.15 8.33
N GLY A 46 2.71 -15.37 7.57
CA GLY A 46 2.55 -15.18 6.14
C GLY A 46 1.36 -14.31 5.73
N PHE A 47 0.96 -13.36 6.57
CA PHE A 47 -0.16 -12.43 6.30
C PHE A 47 0.28 -11.05 5.81
N CYS A 48 1.58 -10.75 5.79
CA CYS A 48 2.07 -9.44 5.37
C CYS A 48 2.99 -9.57 4.15
N SER A 49 2.94 -8.56 3.29
CA SER A 49 3.94 -8.37 2.25
C SER A 49 5.27 -7.91 2.87
N HIS A 50 6.40 -8.26 2.26
CA HIS A 50 7.71 -7.85 2.73
C HIS A 50 8.69 -7.77 1.55
N THR A 51 9.46 -6.68 1.44
CA THR A 51 10.54 -6.55 0.44
C THR A 51 11.79 -7.31 0.88
N ALA A 52 12.87 -7.32 0.10
CA ALA A 52 14.15 -7.77 0.67
C ALA A 52 14.61 -6.81 1.79
N GLU A 53 15.48 -7.33 2.66
CA GLU A 53 16.13 -6.50 3.68
C GLU A 53 17.17 -5.57 3.06
N ASP A 54 17.44 -4.46 3.75
CA ASP A 54 18.42 -3.44 3.38
C ASP A 54 18.32 -2.88 1.95
N GLU A 55 17.10 -2.80 1.40
CA GLU A 55 16.86 -2.18 0.10
C GLU A 55 17.05 -0.66 0.14
N THR A 56 17.43 -0.10 -1.01
CA THR A 56 17.39 1.34 -1.25
C THR A 56 16.05 1.70 -1.88
N ASN A 57 15.32 2.61 -1.23
CA ASN A 57 14.03 3.13 -1.69
C ASN A 57 12.98 2.04 -2.02
N PRO A 58 12.72 1.06 -1.13
CA PRO A 58 11.74 0.01 -1.38
C PRO A 58 10.33 0.58 -1.55
N TRP A 59 9.53 -0.08 -2.38
CA TRP A 59 8.18 0.37 -2.69
C TRP A 59 7.22 -0.80 -2.92
N TRP A 60 5.95 -0.50 -2.70
CA TRP A 60 4.82 -1.35 -3.03
C TRP A 60 3.81 -0.53 -3.84
N ARG A 61 3.18 -1.13 -4.86
CA ARG A 61 2.15 -0.46 -5.67
C ARG A 61 0.99 -1.39 -5.95
N VAL A 62 -0.22 -0.84 -5.86
CA VAL A 62 -1.43 -1.42 -6.46
C VAL A 62 -1.84 -0.64 -7.71
N ASP A 63 -2.15 -1.37 -8.77
CA ASP A 63 -2.77 -0.85 -10.00
C ASP A 63 -4.28 -1.06 -9.95
N LEU A 64 -5.03 0.05 -9.84
CA LEU A 64 -6.49 0.09 -9.78
C LEU A 64 -7.20 -0.21 -11.11
N GLN A 65 -6.45 -0.50 -12.18
CA GLN A 65 -6.86 -0.72 -13.57
C GLN A 65 -7.39 0.52 -14.30
N ARG A 66 -8.00 1.48 -13.57
CA ARG A 66 -8.43 2.79 -14.09
C ARG A 66 -8.22 3.88 -13.04
N SER A 67 -8.31 5.14 -13.46
CA SER A 67 -8.22 6.27 -12.55
C SER A 67 -9.48 6.38 -11.68
N PHE A 68 -9.28 6.68 -10.40
CA PHE A 68 -10.35 6.96 -9.44
C PHE A 68 -10.01 8.20 -8.62
N THR A 69 -11.04 8.91 -8.14
CA THR A 69 -10.89 9.94 -7.11
C THR A 69 -10.74 9.26 -5.74
N ILE A 70 -9.51 9.18 -5.27
CA ILE A 70 -9.13 8.55 -4.00
C ILE A 70 -9.39 9.50 -2.85
N THR A 71 -10.16 9.00 -1.89
CA THR A 71 -10.59 9.76 -0.70
C THR A 71 -9.75 9.46 0.53
N ALA A 72 -9.36 8.19 0.70
CA ALA A 72 -8.54 7.76 1.81
C ALA A 72 -7.77 6.48 1.49
N VAL A 73 -6.64 6.33 2.16
CA VAL A 73 -5.85 5.10 2.18
C VAL A 73 -5.66 4.68 3.63
N LYS A 74 -6.01 3.43 3.96
CA LYS A 74 -5.73 2.84 5.27
C LYS A 74 -4.55 1.88 5.16
N VAL A 75 -3.63 1.95 6.10
CA VAL A 75 -2.44 1.10 6.11
C VAL A 75 -2.37 0.37 7.44
N THR A 76 -2.25 -0.95 7.40
CA THR A 76 -2.07 -1.82 8.56
C THR A 76 -0.60 -2.23 8.63
N ASN A 77 0.06 -1.86 9.72
CA ASN A 77 1.47 -2.15 9.95
C ASN A 77 1.67 -3.57 10.50
N ARG A 78 2.91 -4.05 10.43
CA ARG A 78 3.37 -5.29 11.06
C ARG A 78 3.10 -5.29 12.57
N GLY A 79 2.72 -6.44 13.12
CA GLY A 79 2.26 -6.57 14.51
C GLY A 79 3.07 -7.50 15.39
N ASP A 80 3.95 -8.32 14.83
CA ASP A 80 4.83 -9.22 15.57
C ASP A 80 6.19 -8.59 15.94
N CYS A 81 6.66 -7.57 15.21
CA CYS A 81 7.79 -6.73 15.58
C CYS A 81 7.89 -5.52 14.64
N CYS A 82 8.95 -4.71 14.84
CA CYS A 82 9.58 -3.94 13.78
C CYS A 82 8.69 -2.87 13.13
N ALA A 83 7.74 -2.33 13.90
CA ALA A 83 6.76 -1.36 13.41
C ALA A 83 7.44 -0.08 12.90
N GLU A 84 8.56 0.31 13.49
CA GLU A 84 9.37 1.46 13.12
C GLU A 84 9.95 1.39 11.70
N ARG A 85 10.00 0.20 11.08
CA ARG A 85 10.48 0.05 9.69
C ARG A 85 9.62 0.83 8.69
N LEU A 86 8.34 1.06 8.99
CA LEU A 86 7.42 1.82 8.13
C LEU A 86 7.56 3.35 8.31
N ASP A 87 8.30 3.81 9.32
CA ASP A 87 8.44 5.22 9.63
C ASP A 87 9.16 5.97 8.50
N GLY A 88 8.55 7.07 8.06
CA GLY A 88 9.00 7.88 6.93
C GLY A 88 8.49 7.40 5.57
N ALA A 89 7.69 6.34 5.49
CA ALA A 89 7.05 5.94 4.24
C ALA A 89 6.06 7.00 3.73
N GLU A 90 5.83 7.02 2.43
CA GLU A 90 4.99 8.00 1.75
C GLU A 90 3.92 7.29 0.93
N ILE A 91 2.68 7.75 1.05
CA ILE A 91 1.57 7.32 0.20
C ILE A 91 1.52 8.25 -1.00
N ARG A 92 1.63 7.71 -2.21
CA ARG A 92 1.66 8.47 -3.46
C ARG A 92 0.58 7.98 -4.40
N ILE A 93 -0.11 8.92 -5.05
CA ILE A 93 -1.30 8.63 -5.86
C ILE A 93 -1.19 9.40 -7.18
N GLY A 94 -1.38 8.70 -8.29
CA GLY A 94 -1.42 9.34 -9.59
C GLY A 94 -1.55 8.36 -10.75
N ASN A 95 -1.28 8.86 -11.96
CA ASN A 95 -1.43 8.11 -13.21
C ASN A 95 -0.11 7.83 -13.91
N SER A 96 1.02 8.35 -13.40
CA SER A 96 2.35 8.11 -13.99
C SER A 96 2.98 6.83 -13.46
N LEU A 97 3.70 6.11 -14.33
CA LEU A 97 4.57 5.00 -13.98
C LEU A 97 6.05 5.41 -13.92
N GLU A 98 6.38 6.68 -14.16
CA GLU A 98 7.74 7.19 -14.00
C GLU A 98 8.26 6.88 -12.59
N ASN A 99 9.49 6.37 -12.49
CA ASN A 99 10.06 5.87 -11.24
C ASN A 99 9.11 4.89 -10.51
N ASN A 100 8.47 3.97 -11.25
CA ASN A 100 7.46 3.04 -10.76
C ASN A 100 6.22 3.69 -10.13
N GLY A 101 5.96 4.97 -10.41
CA GLY A 101 4.90 5.76 -9.78
C GLY A 101 5.31 6.39 -8.44
N ASN A 102 6.56 6.22 -8.01
CA ASN A 102 7.08 6.84 -6.77
C ASN A 102 7.31 8.36 -6.91
N ASN A 103 7.17 8.92 -8.11
CA ASN A 103 7.18 10.37 -8.35
C ASN A 103 5.77 10.99 -8.35
N ASN A 104 4.70 10.19 -8.28
CA ASN A 104 3.34 10.73 -8.22
C ASN A 104 3.13 11.63 -6.98
N PRO A 105 2.16 12.56 -7.02
CA PRO A 105 1.82 13.42 -5.89
C PRO A 105 1.63 12.65 -4.58
N ARG A 106 2.13 13.23 -3.48
CA ARG A 106 2.10 12.62 -2.15
C ARG A 106 0.78 12.93 -1.45
N CYS A 107 0.00 11.89 -1.15
CA CYS A 107 -1.18 11.96 -0.29
C CYS A 107 -0.81 12.21 1.17
N ALA A 108 0.17 11.45 1.69
CA ALA A 108 0.57 11.55 3.09
C ALA A 108 1.98 11.00 3.34
N SER A 109 2.58 11.44 4.44
CA SER A 109 3.75 10.80 5.04
C SER A 109 3.32 10.02 6.29
N ILE A 110 3.80 8.79 6.41
CA ILE A 110 3.59 7.90 7.54
C ILE A 110 4.67 8.22 8.58
N SER A 111 4.31 8.94 9.63
CA SER A 111 5.23 9.26 10.72
C SER A 111 5.53 8.03 11.56
N HIS A 112 4.49 7.42 12.14
CA HIS A 112 4.58 6.17 12.89
C HIS A 112 3.21 5.48 12.97
N ILE A 113 3.19 4.17 12.78
CA ILE A 113 2.01 3.33 13.04
C ILE A 113 2.43 2.23 14.02
N LYS A 114 1.82 2.19 15.21
CA LYS A 114 2.15 1.19 16.23
C LYS A 114 1.94 -0.24 15.71
N VAL A 115 2.62 -1.19 16.36
CA VAL A 115 2.51 -2.64 16.08
C VAL A 115 1.05 -3.08 15.86
N GLY A 116 0.79 -3.67 14.70
CA GLY A 116 -0.48 -4.27 14.32
C GLY A 116 -1.65 -3.29 14.21
N LYS A 117 -1.39 -1.97 14.27
CA LYS A 117 -2.42 -0.96 14.13
C LYS A 117 -2.63 -0.58 12.67
N THR A 118 -3.84 -0.12 12.41
CA THR A 118 -4.24 0.47 11.13
C THR A 118 -4.40 1.97 11.32
N TYR A 119 -3.77 2.76 10.45
CA TYR A 119 -4.01 4.20 10.38
C TYR A 119 -4.72 4.58 9.08
N THR A 120 -5.52 5.64 9.12
CA THR A 120 -6.28 6.14 7.95
C THR A 120 -5.74 7.50 7.54
N TYR A 121 -5.23 7.59 6.31
CA TYR A 121 -4.76 8.82 5.70
C TYR A 121 -5.85 9.34 4.75
N ARG A 122 -6.33 10.56 5.00
CA ARG A 122 -7.27 11.26 4.12
C ARG A 122 -6.46 12.08 3.11
N CYS A 123 -6.63 11.79 1.83
CA CYS A 123 -5.80 12.34 0.75
C CYS A 123 -6.40 13.64 0.22
N ASP A 124 -5.79 14.79 0.51
CA ASP A 124 -6.20 16.15 0.07
C ASP A 124 -7.72 16.40 0.13
N GLY A 125 -8.37 16.14 1.26
CA GLY A 125 -9.82 16.35 1.40
C GLY A 125 -10.70 15.44 0.52
N GLY A 126 -10.10 14.49 -0.17
CA GLY A 126 -10.72 13.47 -0.98
C GLY A 126 -10.82 13.78 -2.49
N SER A 127 -9.87 14.57 -3.01
CA SER A 127 -9.85 14.98 -4.42
C SER A 127 -8.67 14.43 -5.23
N MET A 128 -7.84 13.53 -4.68
CA MET A 128 -6.68 13.01 -5.41
C MET A 128 -7.11 11.99 -6.47
N GLU A 129 -6.85 12.27 -7.74
CA GLU A 129 -7.11 11.33 -8.82
C GLU A 129 -5.90 10.45 -9.14
N GLY A 130 -6.11 9.15 -9.26
CA GLY A 130 -5.06 8.24 -9.69
C GLY A 130 -5.51 6.82 -9.94
N ARG A 131 -4.80 6.15 -10.86
CA ARG A 131 -4.86 4.71 -11.11
C ARG A 131 -3.90 3.93 -10.22
N PHE A 132 -2.77 4.53 -9.86
CA PHE A 132 -1.73 3.89 -9.07
C PHE A 132 -1.72 4.45 -7.65
N VAL A 133 -1.68 3.56 -6.67
CA VAL A 133 -1.41 3.91 -5.27
C VAL A 133 -0.13 3.20 -4.86
N ASN A 134 0.88 3.98 -4.50
CA ASN A 134 2.18 3.53 -4.05
C ASN A 134 2.32 3.78 -2.55
N VAL A 135 2.97 2.84 -1.85
CA VAL A 135 3.63 3.10 -0.56
C VAL A 135 5.13 3.03 -0.82
N PHE A 136 5.78 4.19 -0.74
CA PHE A 136 7.18 4.39 -1.07
C PHE A 136 7.96 4.70 0.20
N LEU A 137 9.03 3.96 0.49
CA LEU A 137 9.85 4.17 1.67
C LEU A 137 11.24 4.69 1.27
N PRO A 138 11.47 6.01 1.27
CA PRO A 138 12.74 6.58 0.85
C PRO A 138 13.87 6.28 1.86
N GLY A 139 15.09 6.19 1.34
CA GLY A 139 16.31 6.00 2.11
C GLY A 139 17.06 4.72 1.74
N GLN A 140 18.21 4.52 2.40
CA GLN A 140 19.03 3.31 2.27
C GLN A 140 18.77 2.38 3.46
N LYS A 141 19.09 1.10 3.28
CA LYS A 141 18.96 0.07 4.33
C LYS A 141 17.54 0.02 4.91
N LYS A 142 16.55 0.04 4.01
CA LYS A 142 15.14 0.05 4.34
C LYS A 142 14.53 -1.31 4.06
N THR A 143 13.42 -1.60 4.75
CA THR A 143 12.64 -2.81 4.56
C THR A 143 11.18 -2.43 4.68
N LEU A 144 10.41 -2.64 3.61
CA LEU A 144 8.99 -2.29 3.61
C LEU A 144 8.16 -3.52 3.97
N THR A 145 7.31 -3.40 4.97
CA THR A 145 6.31 -4.42 5.35
C THR A 145 4.94 -3.80 5.41
N LEU A 146 3.97 -4.41 4.73
CA LEU A 146 2.57 -3.97 4.72
C LEU A 146 1.67 -5.19 4.90
N CYS A 147 0.84 -5.17 5.94
CA CYS A 147 -0.08 -6.27 6.21
C CYS A 147 -1.43 -6.08 5.54
N GLU A 148 -1.89 -4.83 5.38
CA GLU A 148 -3.06 -4.53 4.56
C GLU A 148 -3.03 -3.05 4.14
N VAL A 149 -3.36 -2.77 2.89
CA VAL A 149 -3.54 -1.44 2.32
C VAL A 149 -4.95 -1.38 1.75
N GLU A 150 -5.76 -0.48 2.31
CA GLU A 150 -7.14 -0.28 1.88
C GLU A 150 -7.33 1.06 1.18
N VAL A 151 -7.71 1.05 -0.09
CA VAL A 151 -7.98 2.24 -0.90
C VAL A 151 -9.49 2.51 -0.96
N TYR A 152 -9.88 3.74 -0.64
CA TYR A 152 -11.25 4.22 -0.65
C TYR A 152 -11.39 5.32 -1.69
N ALA A 153 -12.42 5.26 -2.51
CA ALA A 153 -12.68 6.23 -3.57
C ALA A 153 -14.12 6.73 -3.52
N ALA A 154 -14.34 7.95 -4.01
CA ALA A 154 -15.67 8.46 -4.28
C ALA A 154 -16.22 7.79 -5.56
N PRO A 155 -17.54 7.55 -5.66
CA PRO A 155 -18.16 7.20 -6.93
C PRO A 155 -17.90 8.35 -7.93
N ALA A 156 -17.54 8.00 -9.18
CA ALA A 156 -17.40 9.00 -10.23
C ALA A 156 -18.73 9.78 -10.38
N GLY A 157 -18.69 11.10 -10.25
CA GLY A 157 -19.83 11.99 -10.54
C GLY A 157 -20.65 12.51 -9.35
N ARG A 158 -20.19 12.40 -8.09
CA ARG A 158 -20.77 13.18 -6.97
C ARG A 158 -19.74 14.14 -6.41
N ALA A 159 -19.97 15.43 -6.63
CA ALA A 159 -19.20 16.49 -6.02
C ALA A 159 -19.48 16.53 -4.51
N LEU A 160 -18.48 16.91 -3.72
CA LEU A 160 -18.62 17.11 -2.27
C LEU A 160 -19.64 18.20 -1.91
N SER A 161 -20.08 19.01 -2.88
CA SER A 161 -21.15 20.01 -2.74
C SER A 161 -22.53 19.40 -2.47
N ASP A 162 -22.73 18.10 -2.72
CA ASP A 162 -24.05 17.47 -2.58
C ASP A 162 -24.38 17.07 -1.13
N TRP A 163 -23.53 17.47 -0.17
CA TRP A 163 -23.67 17.19 1.27
C TRP A 163 -23.73 18.43 2.16
N ILE A 164 -23.88 19.63 1.58
CA ILE A 164 -24.13 20.89 2.31
C ILE A 164 -25.60 21.28 2.14
#